data_AF-A0A9P8QEL2-F1
#
_entry.id   AF-A0A9P8QEL2-F1
#
_cell.length_a   1.000
_cell.length_b   1.000
_cell.length_c   1.000
_cell.angle_alpha   90.00
_cell.angle_beta   90.00
_cell.angle_gamma   90.00
#
_symmetry.space_group_name_H-M   'P 1'
#
loop_
_entity.id
_entity.type
_entity.pdbx_description
1 polymer ?
#
loop_
_entity_poly.entity_id
_entity_poly.type
_entity_poly.pdbx_seq_one_letter_code
_entity_poly.pdbx_strand_id
1 'polypeptide(L)'
;MSRLTSTSTTTSTGTKQQLVSIAALKLCIRQPAEWFVSSMATCIARHSVAACYISDKDLSLLSGLPPMLANEYCDMGAPEECPSHDAFLQADDIGEIARDRIIPFLPGDPHLGVLKEKIFRQLYSPSALRIIDSELLNRIRRLDDELESWRLSITPALRPKLSISPGNGLPPARTFPSYLRSVQLQLEYHYLLTVVHTPVRRFGAAQDAYSSPPEELHSVMHSSIDLSLEASRSTLHLLNKPIAALEQETFWQILIYPLVAAMSLFVNILIHPVGPQAAADVESLSLTSKVVNEMRPRATLNHETGHNEQAGEFLRELSKLANGAVFKANSTMALDESLTG
;
A
#
# COMPACT_ATOMS: atom_id res chain seq x y z
N MET A 1 -15.73 60.08 -11.32
CA MET A 1 -14.30 59.80 -11.63
C MET A 1 -13.61 59.37 -10.35
N SER A 2 -12.86 58.25 -10.41
CA SER A 2 -11.77 57.79 -9.50
C SER A 2 -12.06 57.65 -8.00
N ARG A 3 -12.20 56.42 -7.46
CA ARG A 3 -11.17 55.42 -7.06
C ARG A 3 -10.75 55.57 -5.59
N LEU A 4 -11.20 54.63 -4.76
CA LEU A 4 -10.43 54.13 -3.61
C LEU A 4 -10.37 52.60 -3.74
N THR A 5 -9.17 52.11 -4.02
CA THR A 5 -8.81 50.71 -4.22
C THR A 5 -8.66 50.00 -2.87
N SER A 6 -9.35 48.88 -2.72
CA SER A 6 -9.05 47.85 -1.72
C SER A 6 -7.79 47.08 -2.12
N THR A 7 -6.82 46.97 -1.23
CA THR A 7 -5.70 46.02 -1.35
C THR A 7 -6.02 44.78 -0.52
N SER A 8 -6.26 43.66 -1.20
CA SER A 8 -6.38 42.34 -0.61
C SER A 8 -4.99 41.77 -0.32
N THR A 9 -4.74 41.44 0.95
CA THR A 9 -3.59 40.63 1.40
C THR A 9 -3.92 39.16 1.28
N THR A 10 -3.42 38.50 0.24
CA THR A 10 -3.37 37.04 0.11
C THR A 10 -1.93 36.63 -0.15
N THR A 11 -1.21 36.19 0.89
CA THR A 11 0.07 35.45 0.81
C THR A 11 0.52 35.08 2.24
N SER A 12 0.15 33.90 2.73
CA SER A 12 0.65 33.42 4.05
C SER A 12 0.65 31.89 4.20
N THR A 13 -0.15 31.16 3.40
CA THR A 13 -0.25 29.69 3.51
C THR A 13 0.72 28.93 2.60
N GLY A 14 0.97 29.39 1.37
CA GLY A 14 1.87 28.71 0.43
C GLY A 14 3.36 28.67 0.83
N THR A 15 3.82 29.68 1.58
CA THR A 15 5.21 29.77 2.04
C THR A 15 5.52 28.82 3.19
N LYS A 16 4.54 28.49 4.05
CA LYS A 16 4.76 27.57 5.17
C LYS A 16 4.97 26.13 4.71
N GLN A 17 4.22 25.68 3.71
CA GLN A 17 4.32 24.32 3.17
C GLN A 17 5.62 24.11 2.37
N GLN A 18 6.04 25.11 1.59
CA GLN A 18 7.34 25.09 0.90
C GLN A 18 8.53 25.11 1.89
N LEU A 19 8.42 25.85 2.99
CA LEU A 19 9.48 25.89 4.02
C LEU A 19 9.63 24.56 4.77
N VAL A 20 8.54 23.82 5.00
CA VAL A 20 8.58 22.47 5.58
C VAL A 20 9.27 21.48 4.64
N SER A 21 8.96 21.51 3.33
CA SER A 21 9.63 20.67 2.33
C SER A 21 11.12 20.99 2.18
N ILE A 22 11.50 22.28 2.21
CA ILE A 22 12.92 22.71 2.14
C ILE A 22 13.67 22.35 3.44
N ALA A 23 13.02 22.43 4.60
CA ALA A 23 13.60 21.99 5.87
C ALA A 23 13.80 20.47 5.89
N ALA A 24 12.84 19.68 5.42
CA ALA A 24 12.94 18.22 5.29
C ALA A 24 14.08 17.81 4.33
N LEU A 25 14.21 18.48 3.18
CA LEU A 25 15.33 18.27 2.25
C LEU A 25 16.69 18.64 2.86
N LYS A 26 16.78 19.71 3.67
CA LYS A 26 18.01 20.07 4.39
C LYS A 26 18.37 19.11 5.51
N LEU A 27 17.38 18.42 6.10
CA LEU A 27 17.56 17.41 7.14
C LEU A 27 18.04 16.06 6.57
N CYS A 28 17.64 15.67 5.35
CA CYS A 28 18.20 14.49 4.68
C CYS A 28 19.73 14.57 4.45
N ILE A 29 20.29 15.78 4.29
CA ILE A 29 21.67 15.96 3.79
C ILE A 29 22.69 16.24 4.92
N ARG A 30 22.26 16.47 6.16
CA ARG A 30 23.16 16.94 7.23
C ARG A 30 23.15 16.03 8.45
N GLN A 31 24.30 15.44 8.76
CA GLN A 31 24.59 15.02 10.14
C GLN A 31 24.42 16.25 11.06
N PRO A 32 23.74 16.12 12.22
CA PRO A 32 23.52 17.28 13.07
C PRO A 32 24.86 17.74 13.61
N ALA A 33 25.34 18.89 13.11
CA ALA A 33 26.32 19.67 13.84
C ALA A 33 25.72 20.01 15.22
N GLU A 34 26.53 19.94 16.26
CA GLU A 34 26.19 20.16 17.66
C GLU A 34 25.38 21.45 17.87
N TRP A 35 24.06 21.33 18.01
CA TRP A 35 23.23 22.31 18.69
C TRP A 35 22.23 21.55 19.54
N PHE A 36 22.06 22.02 20.77
CA PHE A 36 21.23 21.44 21.83
C PHE A 36 19.75 21.49 21.43
N VAL A 37 19.33 20.62 20.52
CA VAL A 37 17.92 20.40 20.20
C VAL A 37 17.34 19.55 21.33
N SER A 38 16.20 19.94 21.90
CA SER A 38 15.42 19.03 22.74
C SER A 38 15.22 17.70 22.01
N SER A 39 15.46 16.55 22.67
CA SER A 39 15.31 15.19 22.13
C SER A 39 14.02 15.01 21.30
N MET A 40 12.94 15.69 21.69
CA MET A 40 11.65 15.69 21.00
C MET A 40 11.69 16.31 19.59
N ALA A 41 12.37 17.45 19.40
CA ALA A 41 12.42 18.10 18.09
C ALA A 41 13.31 17.32 17.09
N THR A 42 14.36 16.67 17.56
CA THR A 42 15.14 15.71 16.76
C THR A 42 14.29 14.52 16.35
N CYS A 43 13.50 13.96 17.27
CA CYS A 43 12.63 12.83 16.95
C CYS A 43 11.52 13.21 15.97
N ILE A 44 10.88 14.39 16.08
CA ILE A 44 9.90 14.90 15.10
C ILE A 44 10.52 15.03 13.71
N ALA A 45 11.73 15.61 13.62
CA ALA A 45 12.42 15.78 12.35
C ALA A 45 12.73 14.43 11.67
N ARG A 46 13.17 13.43 12.45
CA ARG A 46 13.40 12.07 11.94
C ARG A 46 12.13 11.38 11.45
N HIS A 47 11.03 11.48 12.20
CA HIS A 47 9.74 10.94 11.77
C HIS A 47 9.26 11.58 10.46
N SER A 48 9.47 12.89 10.31
CA SER A 48 9.12 13.61 9.09
C SER A 48 9.95 13.13 7.89
N VAL A 49 11.27 12.94 8.07
CA VAL A 49 12.16 12.40 7.03
C VAL A 49 11.78 10.98 6.66
N ALA A 50 11.51 10.11 7.65
CA ALA A 50 11.06 8.74 7.41
C ALA A 50 9.73 8.72 6.63
N ALA A 51 8.79 9.61 6.94
CA ALA A 51 7.52 9.71 6.22
C ALA A 51 7.73 10.07 4.74
N CYS A 52 8.58 11.06 4.45
CA CYS A 52 8.93 11.43 3.08
C CYS A 52 9.64 10.28 2.35
N TYR A 53 10.61 9.64 3.02
CA TYR A 53 11.34 8.50 2.45
C TYR A 53 10.41 7.35 2.07
N ILE A 54 9.48 6.97 2.95
CA ILE A 54 8.54 5.87 2.68
C ILE A 54 7.56 6.26 1.58
N SER A 55 7.04 7.49 1.62
CA SER A 55 6.12 8.00 0.60
C SER A 55 6.76 8.01 -0.79
N ASP A 56 8.06 8.34 -0.91
CA ASP A 56 8.81 8.23 -2.16
C ASP A 56 8.78 6.80 -2.72
N LYS A 57 8.94 5.79 -1.87
CA LYS A 57 8.94 4.37 -2.30
C LYS A 57 7.55 3.89 -2.68
N ASP A 58 6.54 4.28 -1.92
CA ASP A 58 5.14 3.95 -2.23
C ASP A 58 4.73 4.57 -3.57
N LEU A 59 5.07 5.84 -3.80
CA LEU A 59 4.83 6.53 -5.06
C LEU A 59 5.59 5.89 -6.23
N SER A 60 6.81 5.41 -5.99
CA SER A 60 7.61 4.72 -7.02
C SER A 60 6.95 3.41 -7.46
N LEU A 61 6.50 2.60 -6.49
CA LEU A 61 5.80 1.35 -6.77
C LEU A 61 4.43 1.59 -7.43
N LEU A 62 3.74 2.67 -7.08
CA LEU A 62 2.46 3.03 -7.69
C LEU A 62 2.59 3.56 -9.12
N SER A 63 3.53 4.48 -9.35
CA SER A 63 3.64 5.21 -10.62
C SER A 63 4.55 4.52 -11.64
N GLY A 64 5.37 3.57 -11.21
CA GLY A 64 6.43 3.01 -12.04
C GLY A 64 7.63 3.96 -12.24
N LEU A 65 7.61 5.15 -11.63
CA LEU A 65 8.71 6.10 -11.67
C LEU A 65 9.81 5.69 -10.67
N PRO A 66 11.09 5.95 -10.98
CA PRO A 66 12.17 5.61 -10.08
C PRO A 66 12.10 6.41 -8.76
N PRO A 67 12.48 5.81 -7.63
CA PRO A 67 12.55 6.50 -6.35
C PRO A 67 13.57 7.64 -6.37
N MET A 68 13.18 8.78 -5.82
CA MET A 68 13.99 10.00 -5.78
C MET A 68 14.92 10.04 -4.58
N LEU A 69 14.48 9.52 -3.42
CA LEU A 69 15.23 9.60 -2.17
C LEU A 69 16.09 8.35 -1.99
N ALA A 70 17.23 8.27 -2.68
CA ALA A 70 18.07 7.07 -2.60
C ALA A 70 18.50 6.76 -1.15
N ASN A 71 18.38 5.49 -0.77
CA ASN A 71 18.66 5.03 0.60
C ASN A 71 20.06 5.43 1.12
N GLU A 72 21.05 5.51 0.25
CA GLU A 72 22.44 5.89 0.60
C GLU A 72 22.58 7.34 1.13
N TYR A 73 21.60 8.21 0.85
CA TYR A 73 21.58 9.60 1.33
C TYR A 73 20.53 9.84 2.42
N CYS A 74 19.83 8.80 2.88
CA CYS A 74 18.81 8.93 3.92
C CYS A 74 19.29 8.23 5.19
N ASP A 75 19.83 9.00 6.14
CA ASP A 75 20.12 8.49 7.47
C ASP A 75 18.82 8.34 8.26
N MET A 76 18.32 7.11 8.34
CA MET A 76 17.11 6.79 9.10
C MET A 76 17.38 6.61 10.60
N GLY A 77 18.65 6.77 11.04
CA GLY A 77 19.08 6.72 12.43
C GLY A 77 19.05 5.30 13.03
N ALA A 78 19.93 5.06 14.01
CA ALA A 78 19.87 3.83 14.81
C ALA A 78 18.60 3.82 15.70
N PRO A 79 17.92 2.67 15.87
CA PRO A 79 16.68 2.56 16.63
C PRO A 79 16.81 2.90 18.13
N GLU A 80 18.02 3.13 18.65
CA GLU A 80 18.27 3.37 20.07
C GLU A 80 17.93 4.81 20.52
N GLU A 81 17.82 5.77 19.61
CA GLU A 81 17.68 7.19 19.99
C GLU A 81 16.23 7.71 20.02
N CYS A 82 15.26 6.99 19.43
CA CYS A 82 13.83 7.25 19.66
C CYS A 82 13.12 5.91 19.92
N PRO A 83 12.32 5.78 21.00
CA PRO A 83 11.69 4.51 21.37
C PRO A 83 10.89 3.93 20.20
N SER A 84 11.04 2.63 19.97
CA SER A 84 10.28 1.95 18.92
C SER A 84 8.79 2.13 19.18
N HIS A 85 8.05 2.48 18.13
CA HIS A 85 6.62 2.73 18.21
C HIS A 85 5.86 1.52 18.82
N ASP A 86 6.32 0.31 18.50
CA ASP A 86 5.74 -0.92 19.03
C ASP A 86 5.98 -1.10 20.54
N ALA A 87 7.12 -0.65 21.07
CA ALA A 87 7.36 -0.62 22.51
C ALA A 87 6.51 0.48 23.20
N PHE A 88 6.33 1.62 22.53
CA PHE A 88 5.51 2.72 23.04
C PHE A 88 4.02 2.35 23.16
N LEU A 89 3.48 1.62 22.19
CA LEU A 89 2.09 1.14 22.20
C LEU A 89 1.80 0.06 23.25
N GLN A 90 2.84 -0.65 23.71
CA GLN A 90 2.74 -1.70 24.73
C GLN A 90 2.92 -1.16 26.15
N ALA A 91 3.27 0.12 26.32
CA ALA A 91 3.46 0.74 27.63
C ALA A 91 2.12 1.18 28.25
N ASP A 92 1.78 0.61 29.40
CA ASP A 92 0.53 0.87 30.12
C ASP A 92 0.42 2.32 30.65
N ASP A 93 1.55 2.98 30.94
CA ASP A 93 1.63 4.20 31.77
C ASP A 93 2.02 5.48 31.01
N ILE A 94 1.39 5.72 29.85
CA ILE A 94 1.60 6.95 29.07
C ILE A 94 0.30 7.76 29.06
N GLY A 95 0.36 9.02 29.49
CA GLY A 95 -0.80 9.90 29.52
C GLY A 95 -1.44 10.10 28.14
N GLU A 96 -2.78 10.19 28.08
CA GLU A 96 -3.57 10.32 26.84
C GLU A 96 -3.06 11.42 25.89
N ILE A 97 -2.61 12.56 26.43
CA ILE A 97 -2.17 13.74 25.66
C ILE A 97 -0.88 13.47 24.85
N ALA A 98 0.00 12.59 25.35
CA ALA A 98 1.22 12.22 24.64
C ALA A 98 0.93 11.19 23.52
N ARG A 99 -0.12 10.38 23.69
CA ARG A 99 -0.57 9.41 22.68
C ARG A 99 -1.19 10.13 21.48
N ASP A 100 -2.13 11.06 21.70
CA ASP A 100 -2.84 11.78 20.62
C ASP A 100 -1.92 12.65 19.74
N ARG A 101 -0.75 13.06 20.25
CA ARG A 101 0.21 13.88 19.50
C ARG A 101 1.26 13.10 18.74
N ILE A 102 1.46 11.81 19.05
CA ILE A 102 2.49 10.95 18.45
C ILE A 102 1.87 9.94 17.47
N ILE A 103 0.67 9.44 17.76
CA ILE A 103 -0.09 8.49 16.92
C ILE A 103 -0.34 8.97 15.47
N PRO A 104 -0.52 10.28 15.18
CA PRO A 104 -0.71 10.73 13.80
C PRO A 104 0.57 10.63 12.94
N PHE A 105 1.73 10.39 13.55
CA PHE A 105 3.02 10.28 12.88
C PHE A 105 3.51 8.83 12.87
N LEU A 106 2.75 7.94 12.23
CA LEU A 106 3.26 6.63 11.82
C LEU A 106 3.83 6.75 10.39
N PRO A 107 5.07 7.27 10.19
CA PRO A 107 5.79 6.83 9.02
C PRO A 107 5.84 5.30 9.16
N GLY A 108 5.57 4.56 8.09
CA GLY A 108 5.68 3.11 8.11
C GLY A 108 7.05 2.65 8.65
N ASP A 109 7.24 1.34 8.73
CA ASP A 109 8.55 0.83 9.13
C ASP A 109 9.62 1.26 8.10
N PRO A 110 10.68 2.00 8.49
CA PRO A 110 11.73 2.41 7.57
C PRO A 110 12.42 1.22 6.88
N HIS A 111 12.49 0.05 7.55
CA HIS A 111 12.97 -1.19 6.93
C HIS A 111 12.11 -1.60 5.74
N LEU A 112 10.80 -1.39 5.79
CA LEU A 112 9.93 -1.62 4.65
C LEU A 112 10.20 -0.62 3.52
N GLY A 113 10.58 0.63 3.82
CA GLY A 113 11.00 1.57 2.78
C GLY A 113 12.21 1.04 1.99
N VAL A 114 13.22 0.51 2.66
CA VAL A 114 14.38 -0.14 2.00
C VAL A 114 13.93 -1.33 1.14
N LEU A 115 13.05 -2.17 1.67
CA LEU A 115 12.52 -3.31 0.95
C LEU A 115 11.70 -2.88 -0.28
N LYS A 116 10.85 -1.85 -0.17
CA LYS A 116 10.07 -1.26 -1.28
C LYS A 116 10.97 -0.73 -2.39
N GLU A 117 12.06 -0.03 -2.06
CA GLU A 117 13.06 0.40 -3.06
C GLU A 117 13.68 -0.81 -3.78
N LYS A 118 14.03 -1.86 -3.02
CA LYS A 118 14.63 -3.08 -3.56
C LYS A 118 13.66 -3.83 -4.48
N ILE A 119 12.39 -3.94 -4.09
CA ILE A 119 11.30 -4.50 -4.90
C ILE A 119 11.20 -3.74 -6.22
N PHE A 120 11.10 -2.41 -6.17
CA PHE A 120 11.02 -1.58 -7.37
C PHE A 120 12.20 -1.86 -8.32
N ARG A 121 13.43 -1.77 -7.80
CA ARG A 121 14.65 -1.97 -8.59
C ARG A 121 14.73 -3.37 -9.20
N GLN A 122 14.35 -4.40 -8.46
CA GLN A 122 14.51 -5.79 -8.88
C GLN A 122 13.38 -6.32 -9.76
N LEU A 123 12.15 -5.83 -9.60
CA LEU A 123 10.96 -6.36 -10.27
C LEU A 123 10.32 -5.38 -11.26
N TYR A 124 10.39 -4.07 -11.01
CA TYR A 124 9.62 -3.04 -11.75
C TYR A 124 10.45 -2.06 -12.57
N SER A 125 11.77 -1.97 -12.34
CA SER A 125 12.66 -1.11 -13.13
C SER A 125 12.68 -1.51 -14.61
N PRO A 126 13.00 -0.58 -15.55
CA PRO A 126 13.06 -0.90 -16.98
C PRO A 126 13.98 -2.07 -17.32
N SER A 127 15.08 -2.26 -16.56
CA SER A 127 15.96 -3.41 -16.71
C SER A 127 15.36 -4.68 -16.12
N ALA A 128 14.66 -4.59 -14.99
CA ALA A 128 13.93 -5.71 -14.40
C ALA A 128 12.81 -6.24 -15.29
N LEU A 129 12.17 -5.40 -16.12
CA LEU A 129 11.13 -5.84 -17.06
C LEU A 129 11.65 -6.75 -18.18
N ARG A 130 12.98 -6.81 -18.38
CA ARG A 130 13.63 -7.54 -19.49
C ARG A 130 14.35 -8.81 -19.06
N ILE A 131 14.23 -9.21 -17.81
CA ILE A 131 14.88 -10.42 -17.28
C ILE A 131 14.12 -11.68 -17.71
N ILE A 132 14.84 -12.79 -17.82
CA ILE A 132 14.25 -14.10 -18.08
C ILE A 132 13.48 -14.62 -16.86
N ASP A 133 12.57 -15.56 -17.11
CA ASP A 133 11.63 -16.04 -16.11
C ASP A 133 12.27 -16.73 -14.89
N SER A 134 13.35 -17.49 -15.08
CA SER A 134 14.06 -18.15 -13.97
C SER A 134 14.69 -17.13 -13.02
N GLU A 135 15.26 -16.06 -13.58
CA GLU A 135 15.83 -14.95 -12.80
C GLU A 135 14.72 -14.15 -12.11
N LEU A 136 13.56 -13.97 -12.74
CA LEU A 136 12.39 -13.35 -12.11
C LEU A 136 11.96 -14.13 -10.87
N LEU A 137 11.77 -15.45 -10.96
CA LEU A 137 11.36 -16.26 -9.81
C LEU A 137 12.40 -16.27 -8.69
N ASN A 138 13.69 -16.28 -9.05
CA ASN A 138 14.77 -16.17 -8.07
C ASN A 138 14.72 -14.84 -7.30
N ARG A 139 14.44 -13.72 -7.99
CA ARG A 139 14.25 -12.42 -7.34
C ARG A 139 13.01 -12.38 -6.46
N ILE A 140 11.88 -12.92 -6.95
CA ILE A 140 10.64 -13.03 -6.16
C ILE A 140 10.91 -13.79 -4.86
N ARG A 141 11.55 -14.97 -4.93
CA ARG A 141 11.86 -15.77 -3.76
C ARG A 141 12.75 -15.04 -2.75
N ARG A 142 13.81 -14.36 -3.20
CA ARG A 142 14.69 -13.59 -2.30
C ARG A 142 13.96 -12.44 -1.61
N LEU A 143 13.09 -11.75 -2.34
CA LEU A 143 12.29 -10.65 -1.79
C LEU A 143 11.22 -11.17 -0.81
N ASP A 144 10.65 -12.34 -1.09
CA ASP A 144 9.73 -13.05 -0.19
C ASP A 144 10.42 -13.47 1.11
N ASP A 145 11.64 -14.04 1.02
CA ASP A 145 12.46 -14.37 2.20
C ASP A 145 12.75 -13.13 3.08
N GLU A 146 13.03 -11.97 2.46
CA GLU A 146 13.26 -10.70 3.16
C GLU A 146 11.98 -10.15 3.80
N LEU A 147 10.84 -10.26 3.11
CA LEU A 147 9.53 -9.88 3.64
C LEU A 147 9.13 -10.77 4.82
N GLU A 148 9.39 -12.07 4.73
CA GLU A 148 9.16 -13.03 5.81
C GLU A 148 10.07 -12.75 7.00
N SER A 149 11.35 -12.44 6.77
CA SER A 149 12.27 -12.02 7.83
C SER A 149 11.77 -10.76 8.56
N TRP A 150 11.22 -9.79 7.83
CA TRP A 150 10.58 -8.63 8.43
C TRP A 150 9.33 -9.03 9.22
N ARG A 151 8.47 -9.88 8.68
CA ARG A 151 7.25 -10.35 9.39
C ARG A 151 7.59 -11.08 10.69
N LEU A 152 8.66 -11.86 10.70
CA LEU A 152 9.12 -12.61 11.88
C LEU A 152 9.76 -11.71 12.95
N SER A 153 10.34 -10.57 12.57
CA SER A 153 10.90 -9.60 13.52
C SER A 153 9.82 -8.92 14.37
N ILE A 154 8.59 -8.84 13.86
CA ILE A 154 7.44 -8.29 14.57
C ILE A 154 7.01 -9.23 15.70
N THR A 155 6.66 -8.65 16.85
CA THR A 155 6.16 -9.39 18.01
C THR A 155 4.96 -10.28 17.67
N PRO A 156 4.85 -11.50 18.23
CA PRO A 156 3.78 -12.44 17.87
C PRO A 156 2.35 -11.89 17.99
N ALA A 157 2.12 -10.93 18.91
CA ALA A 157 0.82 -10.31 19.12
C ALA A 157 0.39 -9.36 17.98
N LEU A 158 1.34 -8.71 17.32
CA LEU A 158 1.11 -7.77 16.21
C LEU A 158 1.47 -8.36 14.85
N ARG A 159 1.96 -9.60 14.82
CA ARG A 159 2.52 -10.22 13.62
C ARG A 159 1.44 -10.41 12.53
N PRO A 160 1.66 -9.89 11.31
CA PRO A 160 0.78 -10.11 10.18
C PRO A 160 0.56 -11.59 9.87
N LYS A 161 -0.68 -11.92 9.47
CA LYS A 161 -1.08 -13.23 8.99
C LYS A 161 -1.02 -13.31 7.47
N LEU A 162 -0.89 -14.52 6.93
CA LEU A 162 -0.90 -14.77 5.49
C LEU A 162 -2.26 -14.49 4.83
N SER A 163 -3.34 -14.79 5.56
CA SER A 163 -4.70 -14.60 5.08
C SER A 163 -5.63 -14.09 6.19
N ILE A 164 -6.70 -13.41 5.75
CA ILE A 164 -7.80 -12.94 6.59
C ILE A 164 -9.09 -13.52 6.03
N SER A 165 -9.73 -14.40 6.80
CA SER A 165 -10.99 -15.00 6.39
C SER A 165 -12.13 -13.98 6.41
N PRO A 166 -13.11 -14.10 5.50
CA PRO A 166 -14.35 -13.33 5.56
C PRO A 166 -15.01 -13.50 6.94
N GLY A 167 -15.39 -12.39 7.58
CA GLY A 167 -16.00 -12.40 8.92
C GLY A 167 -14.99 -12.38 10.08
N ASN A 168 -13.84 -13.06 9.96
CA ASN A 168 -12.81 -13.08 11.00
C ASN A 168 -11.87 -11.88 10.81
N GLY A 169 -12.11 -10.81 11.56
CA GLY A 169 -11.22 -9.64 11.54
C GLY A 169 -9.91 -9.92 12.26
N LEU A 170 -9.07 -8.88 12.36
CA LEU A 170 -7.97 -8.91 13.31
C LEU A 170 -8.53 -9.08 14.74
N PRO A 171 -7.84 -9.83 15.61
CA PRO A 171 -8.26 -9.98 16.99
C PRO A 171 -8.35 -8.60 17.66
N PRO A 172 -9.30 -8.39 18.58
CA PRO A 172 -9.40 -7.12 19.30
C PRO A 172 -8.11 -6.88 20.06
N ALA A 173 -7.49 -5.72 19.83
CA ALA A 173 -6.30 -5.31 20.57
C ALA A 173 -6.68 -4.71 21.92
N ARG A 174 -5.73 -4.65 22.86
CA ARG A 174 -5.93 -4.07 24.20
C ARG A 174 -6.31 -2.58 24.14
N THR A 175 -5.78 -1.86 23.17
CA THR A 175 -6.01 -0.43 22.96
C THR A 175 -6.31 -0.16 21.48
N PHE A 176 -7.10 0.89 21.20
CA PHE A 176 -7.41 1.30 19.83
C PHE A 176 -6.15 1.61 18.99
N PRO A 177 -5.10 2.28 19.52
CA PRO A 177 -3.84 2.46 18.80
C PRO A 177 -3.12 1.15 18.44
N SER A 178 -3.15 0.15 19.34
CA SER A 178 -2.59 -1.18 19.05
C SER A 178 -3.37 -1.90 17.94
N TYR A 179 -4.69 -1.69 17.89
CA TYR A 179 -5.53 -2.21 16.81
C TYR A 179 -5.18 -1.56 15.48
N LEU A 180 -5.06 -0.22 15.43
CA LEU A 180 -4.65 0.50 14.23
C LEU A 180 -3.26 0.07 13.74
N ARG A 181 -2.31 -0.12 14.66
CA ARG A 181 -0.99 -0.65 14.30
C ARG A 181 -1.06 -2.05 13.71
N SER A 182 -1.89 -2.93 14.28
CA SER A 182 -2.10 -4.28 13.73
C SER A 182 -2.69 -4.21 12.32
N VAL A 183 -3.66 -3.32 12.08
CA VAL A 183 -4.23 -3.08 10.75
C VAL A 183 -3.15 -2.59 9.78
N GLN A 184 -2.34 -1.60 10.16
CA GLN A 184 -1.28 -1.05 9.32
C GLN A 184 -0.24 -2.11 8.93
N LEU A 185 0.29 -2.87 9.90
CA LEU A 185 1.26 -3.93 9.65
C LEU A 185 0.69 -5.00 8.72
N GLN A 186 -0.59 -5.34 8.90
CA GLN A 186 -1.28 -6.31 8.08
C GLN A 186 -1.52 -5.83 6.64
N LEU A 187 -1.86 -4.54 6.47
CA LEU A 187 -2.00 -3.91 5.15
C LEU A 187 -0.66 -3.86 4.41
N GLU A 188 0.40 -3.43 5.09
CA GLU A 188 1.76 -3.40 4.53
C GLU A 188 2.23 -4.79 4.10
N TYR A 189 2.01 -5.80 4.94
CA TYR A 189 2.39 -7.17 4.61
C TYR A 189 1.67 -7.70 3.37
N HIS A 190 0.33 -7.59 3.31
CA HIS A 190 -0.42 -8.06 2.14
C HIS A 190 -0.13 -7.24 0.88
N TYR A 191 0.11 -5.93 1.03
CA TYR A 191 0.54 -5.08 -0.07
C TYR A 191 1.86 -5.58 -0.67
N LEU A 192 2.86 -5.81 0.17
CA LEU A 192 4.17 -6.27 -0.24
C LEU A 192 4.13 -7.66 -0.85
N LEU A 193 3.35 -8.59 -0.29
CA LEU A 193 3.06 -9.88 -0.93
C LEU A 193 2.47 -9.67 -2.33
N THR A 194 1.48 -8.80 -2.46
CA THR A 194 0.84 -8.54 -3.75
C THR A 194 1.83 -7.99 -4.77
N VAL A 195 2.63 -6.97 -4.42
CA VAL A 195 3.60 -6.38 -5.37
C VAL A 195 4.83 -7.27 -5.63
N VAL A 196 5.24 -8.13 -4.69
CA VAL A 196 6.33 -9.09 -4.92
C VAL A 196 5.90 -10.19 -5.87
N HIS A 197 4.67 -10.70 -5.73
CA HIS A 197 4.23 -11.87 -6.47
C HIS A 197 3.49 -11.56 -7.79
N THR A 198 2.90 -10.37 -7.94
CA THR A 198 2.21 -9.94 -9.18
C THR A 198 3.10 -9.98 -10.44
N PRO A 199 4.39 -9.60 -10.40
CA PRO A 199 5.28 -9.65 -11.56
C PRO A 199 5.39 -11.03 -12.21
N VAL A 200 5.06 -12.12 -11.52
CA VAL A 200 5.02 -13.44 -12.14
C VAL A 200 4.02 -13.51 -13.30
N ARG A 201 3.03 -12.62 -13.39
CA ARG A 201 2.05 -12.60 -14.48
C ARG A 201 2.62 -12.19 -15.85
N ARG A 202 3.84 -11.64 -15.91
CA ARG A 202 4.54 -11.39 -17.19
C ARG A 202 5.36 -12.58 -17.67
N PHE A 203 5.18 -13.75 -17.05
CA PHE A 203 5.86 -14.97 -17.46
C PHE A 203 5.68 -15.26 -18.95
N GLY A 204 6.75 -15.63 -19.65
CA GLY A 204 6.71 -15.90 -21.08
C GLY A 204 6.61 -14.65 -21.98
N ALA A 205 6.51 -13.44 -21.43
CA ALA A 205 6.54 -12.20 -22.23
C ALA A 205 7.94 -11.88 -22.79
N ALA A 206 8.99 -12.42 -22.17
CA ALA A 206 10.39 -12.21 -22.57
C ALA A 206 11.00 -13.38 -23.35
N GLN A 207 10.27 -14.50 -23.51
CA GLN A 207 10.71 -15.67 -24.28
C GLN A 207 9.95 -15.74 -25.61
N ASP A 208 10.56 -16.29 -26.66
CA ASP A 208 9.88 -16.55 -27.93
C ASP A 208 8.69 -17.48 -27.70
N ALA A 209 7.57 -17.23 -28.40
CA ALA A 209 6.27 -17.89 -28.24
C ALA A 209 6.25 -19.43 -28.46
N TYR A 210 7.41 -20.06 -28.66
CA TYR A 210 7.58 -21.46 -29.03
C TYR A 210 8.18 -22.35 -27.93
N SER A 211 8.62 -21.80 -26.80
CA SER A 211 9.09 -22.60 -25.66
C SER A 211 8.13 -22.51 -24.48
N SER A 212 7.31 -23.54 -24.30
CA SER A 212 6.57 -23.71 -23.04
C SER A 212 7.57 -23.92 -21.90
N PRO A 213 7.41 -23.22 -20.77
CA PRO A 213 8.29 -23.41 -19.64
C PRO A 213 8.17 -24.83 -19.07
N PRO A 214 9.22 -25.34 -18.40
CA PRO A 214 9.15 -26.61 -17.68
C PRO A 214 7.97 -26.64 -16.70
N GLU A 215 7.35 -27.81 -16.52
CA GLU A 215 6.17 -28.00 -15.66
C GLU A 215 6.39 -27.54 -14.22
N GLU A 216 7.59 -27.75 -13.68
CA GLU A 216 8.01 -27.25 -12.36
C GLU A 216 7.93 -25.72 -12.25
N LEU A 217 8.23 -25.01 -13.34
CA LEU A 217 8.20 -23.56 -13.40
C LEU A 217 6.76 -23.03 -13.44
N HIS A 218 5.87 -23.81 -14.07
CA HIS A 218 4.44 -23.54 -14.13
C HIS A 218 3.77 -23.66 -12.76
N SER A 219 4.14 -24.67 -11.96
CA SER A 219 3.58 -24.83 -10.60
C SER A 219 4.01 -23.72 -9.66
N VAL A 220 5.28 -23.31 -9.71
CA VAL A 220 5.80 -22.18 -8.91
C VAL A 220 5.13 -20.87 -9.31
N MET A 221 4.89 -20.67 -10.61
CA MET A 221 4.14 -19.52 -11.11
C MET A 221 2.73 -19.45 -10.51
N HIS A 222 1.97 -20.54 -10.57
CA HIS A 222 0.63 -20.59 -9.99
C HIS A 222 0.64 -20.32 -8.49
N SER A 223 1.58 -20.89 -7.75
CA SER A 223 1.72 -20.63 -6.31
C SER A 223 1.95 -19.14 -6.02
N SER A 224 2.80 -18.47 -6.79
CA SER A 224 3.02 -17.03 -6.68
C SER A 224 1.75 -16.23 -7.01
N ILE A 225 1.02 -16.62 -8.06
CA ILE A 225 -0.27 -16.00 -8.40
C ILE A 225 -1.25 -16.14 -7.23
N ASP A 226 -1.42 -17.34 -6.69
CA ASP A 226 -2.35 -17.62 -5.59
C ASP A 226 -2.03 -16.81 -4.34
N LEU A 227 -0.73 -16.67 -3.99
CA LEU A 227 -0.28 -15.80 -2.89
C LEU A 227 -0.69 -14.34 -3.12
N SER A 228 -0.47 -13.81 -4.32
CA SER A 228 -0.85 -12.42 -4.64
C SER A 228 -2.37 -12.21 -4.57
N LEU A 229 -3.16 -13.20 -4.98
CA LEU A 229 -4.62 -13.14 -4.95
C LEU A 229 -5.16 -13.24 -3.53
N GLU A 230 -4.62 -14.15 -2.72
CA GLU A 230 -5.05 -14.32 -1.34
C GLU A 230 -4.71 -13.09 -0.49
N ALA A 231 -3.53 -12.49 -0.69
CA ALA A 231 -3.16 -11.22 -0.06
C ALA A 231 -4.10 -10.09 -0.51
N SER A 232 -4.47 -10.04 -1.79
CA SER A 232 -5.40 -9.06 -2.34
C SER A 232 -6.80 -9.21 -1.73
N ARG A 233 -7.35 -10.43 -1.69
CA ARG A 233 -8.62 -10.72 -1.01
C ARG A 233 -8.56 -10.31 0.44
N SER A 234 -7.54 -10.70 1.16
CA SER A 234 -7.39 -10.41 2.59
C SER A 234 -7.30 -8.90 2.86
N THR A 235 -6.67 -8.14 1.97
CA THR A 235 -6.64 -6.67 2.01
C THR A 235 -8.04 -6.07 1.87
N LEU A 236 -8.82 -6.52 0.88
CA LEU A 236 -10.19 -6.02 0.69
C LEU A 236 -11.09 -6.39 1.87
N HIS A 237 -11.00 -7.63 2.39
CA HIS A 237 -11.76 -8.05 3.57
C HIS A 237 -11.45 -7.20 4.81
N LEU A 238 -10.18 -6.86 5.02
CA LEU A 238 -9.75 -6.02 6.14
C LEU A 238 -10.33 -4.60 6.04
N LEU A 239 -10.31 -4.02 4.83
CA LEU A 239 -10.78 -2.66 4.58
C LEU A 239 -12.30 -2.54 4.48
N ASN A 240 -13.00 -3.63 4.17
CA ASN A 240 -14.47 -3.66 4.12
C ASN A 240 -15.11 -3.57 5.52
N LYS A 241 -14.34 -3.68 6.60
CA LYS A 241 -14.81 -3.36 7.94
C LYS A 241 -14.63 -1.86 8.18
N PRO A 242 -15.68 -1.14 8.61
CA PRO A 242 -15.58 0.29 8.84
C PRO A 242 -14.55 0.53 9.94
N ILE A 243 -13.36 1.01 9.56
CA ILE A 243 -12.43 1.63 10.48
C ILE A 243 -12.97 3.05 10.69
N ALA A 244 -14.11 3.14 11.39
CA ALA A 244 -14.92 4.36 11.57
C ALA A 244 -14.22 5.48 12.38
N ALA A 245 -12.92 5.32 12.65
CA ALA A 245 -12.14 6.13 13.55
C ALA A 245 -10.79 6.59 12.94
N LEU A 246 -10.63 6.47 11.61
CA LEU A 246 -9.49 7.08 10.93
C LEU A 246 -9.77 8.55 10.66
N GLU A 247 -8.83 9.41 11.07
CA GLU A 247 -8.87 10.83 10.78
C GLU A 247 -8.73 11.10 9.27
N GLN A 248 -9.30 12.22 8.83
CA GLN A 248 -9.41 12.62 7.43
C GLN A 248 -8.05 12.69 6.70
N GLU A 249 -6.97 13.02 7.40
CA GLU A 249 -5.63 13.22 6.81
C GLU A 249 -4.90 11.90 6.48
N THR A 250 -5.24 10.78 7.15
CA THR A 250 -4.63 9.46 6.91
C THR A 250 -5.34 8.69 5.79
N PHE A 251 -6.50 9.15 5.32
CA PHE A 251 -7.32 8.45 4.34
C PHE A 251 -6.57 8.16 3.03
N TRP A 252 -5.84 9.16 2.53
CA TRP A 252 -5.07 9.08 1.29
C TRP A 252 -4.02 7.97 1.29
N GLN A 253 -3.33 7.79 2.42
CA GLN A 253 -2.30 6.78 2.58
C GLN A 253 -2.88 5.36 2.60
N ILE A 254 -4.17 5.21 2.89
CA ILE A 254 -4.84 3.92 2.96
C ILE A 254 -5.42 3.51 1.61
N LEU A 255 -5.69 4.46 0.71
CA LEU A 255 -6.29 4.17 -0.61
C LEU A 255 -5.38 3.38 -1.56
N ILE A 256 -4.06 3.41 -1.35
CA ILE A 256 -3.11 2.60 -2.14
C ILE A 256 -3.43 1.10 -2.04
N TYR A 257 -3.73 0.61 -0.83
CA TYR A 257 -3.93 -0.80 -0.54
C TYR A 257 -5.13 -1.41 -1.28
N PRO A 258 -6.36 -0.86 -1.19
CA PRO A 258 -7.50 -1.40 -1.91
C PRO A 258 -7.34 -1.23 -3.42
N LEU A 259 -6.68 -0.17 -3.91
CA LEU A 259 -6.47 0.03 -5.35
C LEU A 259 -5.58 -1.07 -5.94
N VAL A 260 -4.45 -1.37 -5.31
CA VAL A 260 -3.52 -2.41 -5.78
C VAL A 260 -4.14 -3.81 -5.65
N ALA A 261 -4.81 -4.10 -4.53
CA ALA A 261 -5.52 -5.36 -4.34
C ALA A 261 -6.65 -5.55 -5.36
N ALA A 262 -7.48 -4.52 -5.58
CA ALA A 262 -8.56 -4.56 -6.56
C ALA A 262 -8.06 -4.79 -7.98
N MET A 263 -6.95 -4.14 -8.36
CA MET A 263 -6.33 -4.35 -9.68
C MET A 263 -5.84 -5.78 -9.87
N SER A 264 -5.22 -6.38 -8.87
CA SER A 264 -4.76 -7.78 -8.92
C SER A 264 -5.94 -8.75 -9.15
N LEU A 265 -7.03 -8.59 -8.40
CA LEU A 265 -8.25 -9.39 -8.58
C LEU A 265 -8.92 -9.12 -9.93
N PHE A 266 -9.01 -7.86 -10.34
CA PHE A 266 -9.59 -7.47 -11.62
C PHE A 266 -8.90 -8.14 -12.80
N VAL A 267 -7.56 -8.06 -12.86
CA VAL A 267 -6.76 -8.71 -13.90
C VAL A 267 -6.99 -10.22 -13.88
N ASN A 268 -7.07 -10.83 -12.69
CA ASN A 268 -7.34 -12.25 -12.57
C ASN A 268 -8.71 -12.66 -13.12
N ILE A 269 -9.75 -11.87 -12.85
CA ILE A 269 -11.11 -12.08 -13.38
C ILE A 269 -11.12 -11.97 -14.90
N LEU A 270 -10.38 -11.02 -15.48
CA LEU A 270 -10.28 -10.89 -16.93
C LEU A 270 -9.62 -12.13 -17.59
N ILE A 271 -8.61 -12.71 -16.94
CA ILE A 271 -7.92 -13.91 -17.43
C ILE A 271 -8.79 -15.17 -17.22
N HIS A 272 -9.49 -15.27 -16.08
CA HIS A 272 -10.28 -16.43 -15.68
C HIS A 272 -11.72 -16.03 -15.31
N PRO A 273 -12.55 -15.59 -16.27
CA PRO A 273 -13.89 -15.03 -15.98
C PRO A 273 -14.90 -16.08 -15.49
N VAL A 274 -14.60 -17.37 -15.70
CA VAL A 274 -15.41 -18.52 -15.23
C VAL A 274 -14.72 -19.30 -14.11
N GLY A 275 -13.70 -18.70 -13.49
CA GLY A 275 -13.00 -19.29 -12.36
C GLY A 275 -13.89 -19.42 -11.12
N PRO A 276 -13.61 -20.38 -10.22
CA PRO A 276 -14.46 -20.67 -9.06
C PRO A 276 -14.61 -19.47 -8.10
N GLN A 277 -13.62 -18.57 -8.07
CA GLN A 277 -13.62 -17.39 -7.21
C GLN A 277 -14.07 -16.10 -7.94
N ALA A 278 -14.31 -16.14 -9.26
CA ALA A 278 -14.54 -14.93 -10.05
C ALA A 278 -15.75 -14.13 -9.57
N ALA A 279 -16.86 -14.82 -9.26
CA ALA A 279 -18.07 -14.16 -8.75
C ALA A 279 -17.85 -13.53 -7.36
N ALA A 280 -17.16 -14.23 -6.45
CA ALA A 280 -16.85 -13.73 -5.11
C ALA A 280 -15.87 -12.54 -5.15
N ASP A 281 -14.90 -12.58 -6.06
CA ASP A 281 -13.97 -11.48 -6.29
C ASP A 281 -14.71 -10.24 -6.87
N VAL A 282 -15.67 -10.42 -7.79
CA VAL A 282 -16.54 -9.33 -8.28
C VAL A 282 -17.35 -8.69 -7.14
N GLU A 283 -17.93 -9.50 -6.26
CA GLU A 283 -18.66 -9.01 -5.09
C GLU A 283 -17.74 -8.21 -4.16
N SER A 284 -16.53 -8.71 -3.91
CA SER A 284 -15.52 -8.04 -3.10
C SER A 284 -15.15 -6.67 -3.68
N LEU A 285 -14.94 -6.57 -5.00
CA LEU A 285 -14.69 -5.30 -5.69
C LEU A 285 -15.87 -4.32 -5.53
N SER A 286 -17.11 -4.82 -5.63
CA SER A 286 -18.31 -3.99 -5.46
C SER A 286 -18.44 -3.46 -4.04
N LEU A 287 -18.20 -4.32 -3.04
CA LEU A 287 -18.24 -3.95 -1.63
C LEU A 287 -17.17 -2.91 -1.30
N THR A 288 -15.93 -3.12 -1.76
CA THR A 288 -14.83 -2.16 -1.55
C THR A 288 -15.14 -0.81 -2.20
N SER A 289 -15.71 -0.79 -3.42
CA SER A 289 -16.14 0.46 -4.05
C SER A 289 -17.18 1.22 -3.20
N LYS A 290 -18.16 0.51 -2.62
CA LYS A 290 -19.14 1.12 -1.70
C LYS A 290 -18.47 1.67 -0.46
N VAL A 291 -17.62 0.87 0.19
CA VAL A 291 -16.93 1.25 1.43
C VAL A 291 -16.03 2.47 1.23
N VAL A 292 -15.23 2.52 0.16
CA VAL A 292 -14.38 3.68 -0.16
C VAL A 292 -15.23 4.94 -0.41
N ASN A 293 -16.39 4.80 -1.05
CA ASN A 293 -17.32 5.90 -1.25
C ASN A 293 -18.04 6.34 0.05
N GLU A 294 -18.27 5.43 0.99
CA GLU A 294 -18.92 5.69 2.28
C GLU A 294 -17.96 6.27 3.33
N MET A 295 -16.68 5.88 3.29
CA MET A 295 -15.61 6.46 4.11
C MET A 295 -15.28 7.91 3.75
N ARG A 296 -15.93 8.46 2.71
CA ARG A 296 -15.83 9.86 2.30
C ARG A 296 -16.06 10.80 3.50
N PRO A 297 -15.14 11.75 3.79
CA PRO A 297 -15.33 12.73 4.87
C PRO A 297 -16.65 13.48 4.70
N ARG A 298 -17.49 13.51 5.74
CA ARG A 298 -18.81 14.18 5.71
C ARG A 298 -18.74 15.71 5.82
N ALA A 299 -17.57 16.31 5.96
CA ALA A 299 -17.44 17.78 5.98
C ALA A 299 -16.01 18.23 5.64
N THR A 300 -15.80 18.89 4.50
CA THR A 300 -15.40 20.31 4.41
C THR A 300 -14.95 20.73 3.01
N LEU A 301 -15.11 22.02 2.78
CA LEU A 301 -14.98 22.83 1.59
C LEU A 301 -13.52 22.93 1.08
N ASN A 302 -13.33 22.75 -0.23
CA ASN A 302 -12.17 23.14 -1.07
C ASN A 302 -11.07 22.09 -1.38
N HIS A 303 -10.95 21.80 -2.68
CA HIS A 303 -9.83 21.21 -3.44
C HIS A 303 -9.32 19.78 -3.16
N GLU A 304 -9.52 19.17 -1.99
CA GLU A 304 -9.04 17.79 -1.73
C GLU A 304 -10.04 16.68 -2.09
N THR A 305 -11.21 17.03 -2.63
CA THR A 305 -12.29 16.09 -2.99
C THR A 305 -12.03 15.31 -4.27
N GLY A 306 -11.22 15.83 -5.20
CA GLY A 306 -11.11 15.27 -6.55
C GLY A 306 -10.45 13.90 -6.61
N HIS A 307 -9.40 13.68 -5.82
CA HIS A 307 -8.71 12.39 -5.82
C HIS A 307 -9.61 11.27 -5.24
N ASN A 308 -10.49 11.59 -4.27
CA ASN A 308 -11.30 10.58 -3.54
C ASN A 308 -12.43 10.07 -4.43
N GLU A 309 -13.02 11.01 -5.15
CA GLU A 309 -13.96 10.75 -6.23
C GLU A 309 -13.31 9.86 -7.29
N GLN A 310 -12.10 10.19 -7.73
CA GLN A 310 -11.39 9.42 -8.75
C GLN A 310 -11.10 7.97 -8.31
N ALA A 311 -10.68 7.75 -7.05
CA ALA A 311 -10.42 6.39 -6.53
C ALA A 311 -11.71 5.56 -6.42
N GLY A 312 -12.80 6.15 -5.90
CA GLY A 312 -14.09 5.49 -5.80
C GLY A 312 -14.70 5.15 -7.16
N GLU A 313 -14.60 6.07 -8.13
CA GLU A 313 -15.01 5.87 -9.52
C GLU A 313 -14.18 4.79 -10.22
N PHE A 314 -12.87 4.79 -10.02
CA PHE A 314 -11.98 3.78 -10.56
C PHE A 314 -12.38 2.38 -10.09
N LEU A 315 -12.54 2.17 -8.78
CA LEU A 315 -12.98 0.89 -8.22
C LEU A 315 -14.37 0.47 -8.73
N ARG A 316 -15.27 1.44 -8.93
CA ARG A 316 -16.61 1.20 -9.50
C ARG A 316 -16.51 0.71 -10.95
N GLU A 317 -15.65 1.32 -11.76
CA GLU A 317 -15.43 0.88 -13.15
C GLU A 317 -14.76 -0.50 -13.20
N LEU A 318 -13.79 -0.80 -12.34
CA LEU A 318 -13.19 -2.15 -12.24
C LEU A 318 -14.27 -3.20 -11.94
N SER A 319 -15.12 -2.96 -10.94
CA SER A 319 -16.21 -3.87 -10.57
C SER A 319 -17.20 -4.08 -11.72
N LYS A 320 -17.57 -3.01 -12.42
CA LYS A 320 -18.48 -3.07 -13.59
C LYS A 320 -17.88 -3.89 -14.74
N LEU A 321 -16.62 -3.65 -15.09
CA LEU A 321 -15.93 -4.37 -16.16
C LEU A 321 -15.72 -5.84 -15.81
N ALA A 322 -15.36 -6.13 -14.55
CA ALA A 322 -15.22 -7.50 -14.06
C ALA A 322 -16.54 -8.29 -14.16
N ASN A 323 -17.65 -7.69 -13.70
CA ASN A 323 -18.97 -8.29 -13.82
C ASN A 323 -19.37 -8.53 -15.28
N GLY A 324 -19.08 -7.56 -16.16
CA GLY A 324 -19.29 -7.71 -17.60
C GLY A 324 -18.50 -8.87 -18.21
N ALA A 325 -17.25 -9.09 -17.79
CA ALA A 325 -16.42 -10.21 -18.25
C ALA A 325 -17.00 -11.56 -17.82
N VAL A 326 -17.39 -11.71 -16.56
CA VAL A 326 -18.03 -12.93 -16.03
C VAL A 326 -19.35 -13.21 -16.74
N PHE A 327 -20.21 -12.20 -16.89
CA PHE A 327 -21.51 -12.35 -17.56
C PHE A 327 -21.35 -12.78 -19.03
N LYS A 328 -20.42 -12.15 -19.76
CA LYS A 328 -20.15 -12.48 -21.16
C LYS A 328 -19.67 -13.93 -21.30
N ALA A 329 -18.72 -14.36 -20.45
CA ALA A 329 -18.16 -15.70 -20.50
C ALA A 329 -19.20 -16.79 -20.19
N ASN A 330 -20.04 -16.58 -19.18
CA ASN A 330 -21.13 -17.50 -18.85
C ASN A 330 -22.17 -17.61 -19.98
N SER A 331 -22.48 -16.49 -20.64
CA SER A 331 -23.41 -16.46 -21.77
C SER A 331 -22.89 -17.24 -22.98
N THR A 332 -21.58 -17.15 -23.28
CA THR A 332 -20.96 -17.94 -24.35
C THR A 332 -20.94 -19.43 -24.04
N MET A 333 -20.65 -19.84 -22.80
CA MET A 333 -20.69 -21.25 -22.42
C MET A 333 -22.09 -21.85 -22.54
N ALA A 334 -23.13 -21.13 -22.11
CA ALA A 334 -24.51 -21.59 -22.24
C ALA A 334 -24.96 -21.75 -23.71
N LEU A 335 -24.46 -20.90 -24.61
CA LEU A 335 -24.72 -21.03 -26.05
C LEU A 335 -24.02 -22.26 -26.65
N ASP A 336 -22.77 -22.52 -26.28
CA ASP A 336 -22.02 -23.69 -26.76
C ASP A 336 -22.63 -25.02 -26.26
N GLU A 337 -23.13 -25.07 -25.03
CA GLU A 337 -23.88 -26.22 -24.50
C GLU A 337 -25.20 -26.44 -25.25
N SER A 338 -25.90 -25.37 -25.65
CA SER A 338 -27.15 -25.46 -26.42
C SER A 338 -26.97 -25.89 -27.88
N LEU A 339 -25.77 -25.74 -28.44
CA LEU A 339 -25.42 -26.13 -29.81
C LEU A 339 -24.86 -27.56 -29.90
N THR A 340 -24.49 -28.15 -28.77
CA THR A 340 -23.87 -29.49 -28.67
C THR A 340 -24.80 -30.57 -28.12
N GLY A 341 -26.01 -30.19 -27.65
CA GLY A 341 -27.07 -31.10 -27.18
C GLY A 341 -28.19 -31.31 -28.20
#